data_AF-A0A935BMC8-F1
#
_entry.id   AF-A0A935BMC8-F1
#
_cell.length_a   1.000
_cell.length_b   1.000
_cell.length_c   1.000
_cell.angle_alpha   90.00
_cell.angle_beta   90.00
_cell.angle_gamma   90.00
#
_symmetry.space_group_name_H-M   'P 1'
#
loop_
_entity.id
_entity.type
_entity.pdbx_description
1 polymer ?
#
loop_
_entity_poly.entity_id
_entity_poly.type
_entity_poly.pdbx_seq_one_letter_code
_entity_poly.pdbx_strand_id
1 'polypeptide(L)'
;MNVLKTLSLLVIFAISTATSSFAFETDQYNLPTARLGDIGTEVSSYFEENLIAAIDEVNREIDKLTRCMANGGKRDGACPSPSDARRLLNDARGDDGVGRALFKRIGDGSMFITKTGKWFRDHRFVASPASYQVPYADSIYYFKPSNQLTLSPTIKMFDIEFGTDKIEHLLQQGWTYYEIRRAELANGKTPADADKKATEWGKLSERTYYGLMSSGVYSNADLARIMPECDFTRE
;
A
#
# COMPACT_ATOMS: atom_id res chain seq x y z
N MET A 1 20.79 29.27 47.91
CA MET A 1 20.49 27.88 47.48
C MET A 1 19.26 27.75 46.56
N ASN A 2 18.49 28.80 46.26
CA ASN A 2 17.30 28.69 45.41
C ASN A 2 17.53 29.04 43.93
N VAL A 3 18.44 29.96 43.62
CA VAL A 3 18.68 30.41 42.23
C VAL A 3 19.24 29.29 41.34
N LEU A 4 20.11 28.43 41.90
CA LEU A 4 20.70 27.30 41.16
C LEU A 4 19.67 26.23 40.77
N LYS A 5 18.67 25.98 41.65
CA LYS A 5 17.59 25.02 41.38
C LYS A 5 16.63 25.52 40.31
N THR A 6 16.31 26.81 40.31
CA THR A 6 15.44 27.41 39.29
C THR A 6 16.11 27.43 37.91
N LEU A 7 17.43 27.69 37.87
CA LEU A 7 18.19 27.66 36.62
C LEU A 7 18.27 26.23 36.03
N SER A 8 18.51 25.22 36.88
CA SER A 8 18.53 23.82 36.42
C SER A 8 17.17 23.34 35.89
N LEU A 9 16.05 23.75 36.51
CA LEU A 9 14.71 23.40 36.03
C LEU A 9 14.39 24.07 34.68
N LEU A 10 14.81 25.32 34.47
CA LEU A 10 14.64 26.01 33.18
C LEU A 10 15.47 25.39 32.06
N VAL A 11 16.70 24.94 32.35
CA VAL A 11 17.55 24.24 31.38
C VAL A 11 16.97 22.88 31.01
N ILE A 12 16.45 22.12 31.99
CA ILE A 12 15.81 20.82 31.72
C ILE A 12 14.52 21.01 30.90
N PHE A 13 13.72 22.03 31.19
CA PHE A 13 12.50 22.34 30.43
C PHE A 13 12.82 22.79 28.99
N ALA A 14 13.86 23.60 28.80
CA ALA A 14 14.29 24.03 27.46
C ALA A 14 14.88 22.89 26.60
N ILE A 15 15.51 21.89 27.22
CA ILE A 15 16.03 20.70 26.52
C ILE A 15 14.91 19.72 26.16
N SER A 16 13.83 19.66 26.95
CA SER A 16 12.71 18.74 26.70
C SER A 16 11.66 19.25 25.71
N THR A 17 11.66 20.54 25.38
CA THR A 17 10.79 21.12 24.32
C THR A 17 11.41 21.07 22.92
N ALA A 18 12.62 20.52 22.76
CA ALA A 18 13.35 20.49 21.50
C ALA A 18 13.36 19.09 20.83
N THR A 19 12.43 18.20 21.19
CA THR A 19 12.15 17.04 20.35
C THR A 19 11.38 17.52 19.12
N SER A 20 12.10 18.02 18.13
CA SER A 20 11.58 18.15 16.79
C SER A 20 11.15 16.74 16.36
N SER A 21 9.84 16.49 16.29
CA SER A 21 9.31 15.33 15.58
C SER A 21 9.67 15.53 14.11
N PHE A 22 10.80 14.96 13.70
CA PHE A 22 11.17 14.86 12.29
C PHE A 22 10.23 13.83 11.67
N ALA A 23 9.07 14.28 11.18
CA ALA A 23 8.34 13.54 10.16
C ALA A 23 9.18 13.64 8.88
N PHE A 24 10.20 12.79 8.77
CA PHE A 24 11.00 12.65 7.58
C PHE A 24 10.23 11.70 6.67
N GLU A 25 9.28 12.22 5.93
CA GLU A 25 8.75 11.58 4.73
C GLU A 25 8.96 12.60 3.64
N THR A 26 10.00 12.38 2.85
CA THR A 26 10.30 13.23 1.72
C THR A 26 9.80 12.52 0.48
N ASP A 27 8.47 12.53 0.30
CA ASP A 27 7.96 12.55 -1.07
C ASP A 27 8.74 13.64 -1.80
N GLN A 28 9.27 13.33 -2.98
CA GLN A 28 10.19 14.20 -3.70
C GLN A 28 9.65 15.65 -3.74
N TYR A 29 10.32 16.54 -3.00
CA TYR A 29 9.90 17.94 -2.80
C TYR A 29 10.00 18.82 -4.07
N ASN A 30 10.41 18.23 -5.19
CA ASN A 30 10.53 18.95 -6.45
C ASN A 30 9.16 19.04 -7.09
N LEU A 31 8.62 20.25 -7.07
CA LEU A 31 7.35 20.56 -7.73
C LEU A 31 7.46 20.34 -9.24
N PRO A 32 6.36 19.91 -9.90
CA PRO A 32 6.29 19.87 -11.35
C PRO A 32 6.70 21.21 -11.98
N THR A 33 7.56 21.17 -13.00
CA THR A 33 8.00 22.38 -13.73
C THR A 33 6.91 22.96 -14.64
N ALA A 34 5.83 22.22 -14.84
CA ALA A 34 4.62 22.64 -15.53
C ALA A 34 3.39 22.10 -14.79
N ARG A 35 2.24 22.77 -14.95
CA ARG A 35 0.97 22.31 -14.38
C ARG A 35 0.62 20.94 -14.95
N LEU A 36 0.39 19.97 -14.06
CA LEU A 36 -0.07 18.64 -14.45
C LEU A 36 -1.54 18.67 -14.89
N GLY A 37 -1.85 17.88 -15.90
CA GLY A 37 -3.21 17.56 -16.30
C GLY A 37 -3.87 16.70 -15.22
N ASP A 38 -5.15 16.96 -14.93
CA ASP A 38 -5.90 16.15 -13.98
C ASP A 38 -6.32 14.84 -14.63
N ILE A 39 -5.83 13.72 -14.09
CA ILE A 39 -6.12 12.37 -14.58
C ILE A 39 -7.09 11.61 -13.67
N GLY A 40 -7.69 12.29 -12.67
CA GLY A 40 -8.51 11.67 -11.64
C GLY A 40 -9.62 10.77 -12.18
N THR A 41 -10.41 11.25 -13.14
CA THR A 41 -11.50 10.47 -13.75
C THR A 41 -11.00 9.23 -14.46
N GLU A 42 -9.92 9.35 -15.25
CA GLU A 42 -9.37 8.22 -16.02
C GLU A 42 -8.79 7.14 -15.10
N VAL A 43 -8.10 7.56 -14.03
CA VAL A 43 -7.63 6.66 -12.99
C VAL A 43 -8.82 6.00 -12.28
N SER A 44 -9.85 6.76 -11.88
CA SER A 44 -11.05 6.18 -11.25
C SER A 44 -11.73 5.13 -12.12
N SER A 45 -11.87 5.37 -13.43
CA SER A 45 -12.41 4.39 -14.36
C SER A 45 -11.54 3.13 -14.41
N TYR A 46 -10.22 3.25 -14.44
CA TYR A 46 -9.31 2.10 -14.38
C TYR A 46 -9.55 1.25 -13.11
N PHE A 47 -9.71 1.88 -11.96
CA PHE A 47 -10.01 1.17 -10.70
C PHE A 47 -11.39 0.51 -10.70
N GLU A 48 -12.41 1.22 -11.17
CA GLU A 48 -13.78 0.73 -11.25
C GLU A 48 -13.88 -0.49 -12.18
N GLU A 49 -13.30 -0.41 -13.38
CA GLU A 49 -13.29 -1.51 -14.34
C GLU A 49 -12.61 -2.76 -13.77
N ASN A 50 -11.49 -2.58 -13.06
CA ASN A 50 -10.79 -3.72 -12.44
C ASN A 50 -11.54 -4.29 -11.24
N LEU A 51 -12.26 -3.47 -10.47
CA LEU A 51 -13.13 -3.93 -9.39
C LEU A 51 -14.32 -4.74 -9.93
N ILE A 52 -15.01 -4.24 -10.96
CA ILE A 52 -16.08 -4.97 -11.62
C ILE A 52 -15.56 -6.30 -12.17
N ALA A 53 -14.42 -6.28 -12.86
CA ALA A 53 -13.82 -7.51 -13.40
C ALA A 53 -13.40 -8.51 -12.31
N ALA A 54 -12.97 -8.04 -11.13
CA ALA A 54 -12.68 -8.88 -9.97
C ALA A 54 -13.95 -9.53 -9.40
N ILE A 55 -15.03 -8.77 -9.26
CA ILE A 55 -16.34 -9.28 -8.81
C ILE A 55 -16.84 -10.35 -9.78
N ASP A 56 -16.78 -10.09 -11.08
CA ASP A 56 -17.20 -11.04 -12.10
C ASP A 56 -16.37 -12.32 -12.10
N GLU A 57 -15.06 -12.21 -11.82
CA GLU A 57 -14.18 -13.36 -11.66
C GLU A 57 -14.58 -14.24 -10.48
N VAL A 58 -14.81 -13.63 -9.32
CA VAL A 58 -15.27 -14.33 -8.11
C VAL A 58 -16.64 -14.98 -8.34
N ASN A 59 -17.58 -14.27 -8.98
CA ASN A 59 -18.90 -14.81 -9.30
C ASN A 59 -18.79 -16.03 -10.22
N ARG A 60 -17.95 -15.98 -11.27
CA ARG A 60 -17.70 -17.13 -12.14
C ARG A 60 -17.09 -18.31 -11.39
N GLU A 61 -16.19 -18.05 -10.44
CA GLU A 61 -15.58 -19.08 -9.60
C GLU A 61 -16.62 -19.74 -8.68
N ILE A 62 -17.44 -18.95 -7.98
CA ILE A 62 -18.55 -19.43 -7.14
C ILE A 62 -19.49 -20.33 -7.95
N ASP A 63 -19.88 -19.88 -9.14
CA ASP A 63 -20.73 -20.62 -10.05
C ASP A 63 -20.12 -21.96 -10.49
N LYS A 64 -18.83 -21.93 -10.87
CA LYS A 64 -18.09 -23.14 -11.25
C LYS A 64 -18.04 -24.14 -10.10
N LEU A 65 -17.67 -23.69 -8.90
CA LEU A 65 -17.52 -24.54 -7.72
C LEU A 65 -18.87 -25.10 -7.25
N THR A 66 -19.93 -24.27 -7.29
CA THR A 66 -21.30 -24.71 -6.99
C THR A 66 -21.76 -25.82 -7.94
N ARG A 67 -21.50 -25.67 -9.25
CA ARG A 67 -21.79 -26.72 -10.24
C ARG A 67 -20.96 -27.99 -10.02
N CYS A 68 -19.68 -27.85 -9.70
CA CYS A 68 -18.82 -29.01 -9.38
C CYS A 68 -19.34 -29.80 -8.17
N MET A 69 -19.83 -29.12 -7.14
CA MET A 69 -20.41 -29.75 -5.96
C MET A 69 -21.77 -30.41 -6.26
N ALA A 70 -22.64 -29.77 -7.04
CA ALA A 70 -23.95 -30.32 -7.39
C ALA A 70 -23.86 -31.61 -8.22
N ASN A 71 -22.86 -31.72 -9.09
CA ASN A 71 -22.65 -32.89 -9.97
C ASN A 71 -21.83 -34.02 -9.32
N GLY A 72 -21.63 -33.99 -8.00
CA GLY A 72 -20.89 -35.03 -7.26
C GLY A 72 -19.43 -35.20 -7.69
N GLY A 73 -18.78 -34.16 -8.24
CA GLY A 73 -17.39 -34.18 -8.71
C GLY A 73 -17.13 -35.04 -9.95
N LYS A 74 -18.18 -35.53 -10.65
CA LYS A 74 -18.06 -36.56 -11.69
C LYS A 74 -17.98 -36.07 -13.14
N ARG A 75 -17.50 -34.85 -13.41
CA ARG A 75 -17.26 -34.40 -14.80
C ARG A 75 -15.84 -33.87 -14.99
N ASP A 76 -15.07 -34.68 -15.71
CA ASP A 76 -13.95 -34.31 -16.59
C ASP A 76 -12.83 -33.49 -15.96
N GLY A 77 -12.08 -34.05 -14.99
CA GLY A 77 -10.73 -33.61 -14.58
C GLY A 77 -10.54 -32.13 -14.13
N ALA A 78 -11.56 -31.30 -14.22
CA ALA A 78 -11.52 -29.84 -14.07
C ALA A 78 -12.23 -29.37 -12.79
N CYS A 79 -12.94 -30.27 -12.11
CA CYS A 79 -13.53 -30.04 -10.81
C CYS A 79 -12.57 -30.51 -9.69
N PRO A 80 -12.33 -29.69 -8.65
CA PRO A 80 -11.54 -30.09 -7.50
C PRO A 80 -12.25 -31.17 -6.68
N SER A 81 -11.53 -31.78 -5.73
CA SER A 81 -12.13 -32.73 -4.78
C SER A 81 -13.31 -32.09 -4.02
N PRO A 82 -14.31 -32.84 -3.54
CA PRO A 82 -15.45 -32.24 -2.82
C PRO A 82 -15.05 -31.39 -1.61
N SER A 83 -14.01 -31.77 -0.87
CA SER A 83 -13.46 -31.00 0.25
C SER A 83 -12.78 -29.71 -0.21
N ASP A 84 -12.00 -29.78 -1.29
CA ASP A 84 -11.35 -28.59 -1.86
C ASP A 84 -12.39 -27.65 -2.48
N ALA A 85 -13.39 -28.17 -3.18
CA ALA A 85 -14.48 -27.40 -3.76
C ALA A 85 -15.23 -26.62 -2.67
N ARG A 86 -15.50 -27.26 -1.52
CA ARG A 86 -16.14 -26.61 -0.37
C ARG A 86 -15.25 -25.53 0.24
N ARG A 87 -13.95 -25.80 0.42
CA ARG A 87 -12.99 -24.80 0.93
C ARG A 87 -12.93 -23.59 0.00
N LEU A 88 -12.66 -23.81 -1.28
CA LEU A 88 -12.56 -22.75 -2.29
C LEU A 88 -13.86 -21.96 -2.41
N LEU A 89 -15.02 -22.62 -2.31
CA LEU A 89 -16.31 -21.93 -2.38
C LEU A 89 -16.53 -21.03 -1.16
N ASN A 90 -16.14 -21.48 0.03
CA ASN A 90 -16.18 -20.66 1.24
C ASN A 90 -15.21 -19.47 1.13
N ASP A 91 -14.00 -19.71 0.61
CA ASP A 91 -13.01 -18.65 0.41
C ASP A 91 -13.50 -17.60 -0.61
N ALA A 92 -14.07 -18.04 -1.73
CA ALA A 92 -14.61 -17.15 -2.77
C ALA A 92 -15.84 -16.35 -2.30
N ARG A 93 -16.68 -16.94 -1.45
CA ARG A 93 -17.86 -16.27 -0.86
C ARG A 93 -17.52 -15.40 0.36
N GLY A 94 -16.36 -15.62 0.96
CA GLY A 94 -15.92 -14.86 2.12
C GLY A 94 -15.50 -13.44 1.76
N ASP A 95 -15.30 -12.64 2.79
CA ASP A 95 -14.93 -11.22 2.67
C ASP A 95 -13.64 -11.00 1.84
N ASP A 96 -12.78 -12.04 1.78
CA ASP A 96 -11.47 -11.99 1.13
C ASP A 96 -11.52 -12.25 -0.38
N GLY A 97 -12.62 -12.84 -0.90
CA GLY A 97 -12.69 -13.31 -2.29
C GLY A 97 -12.47 -12.21 -3.31
N VAL A 98 -13.26 -11.13 -3.21
CA VAL A 98 -13.17 -9.96 -4.10
C VAL A 98 -11.85 -9.21 -3.87
N GLY A 99 -11.43 -9.03 -2.61
CA GLY A 99 -10.17 -8.35 -2.29
C GLY A 99 -8.95 -9.05 -2.90
N ARG A 100 -8.90 -10.39 -2.82
CA ARG A 100 -7.81 -11.20 -3.41
C ARG A 100 -7.83 -11.13 -4.94
N ALA A 101 -9.00 -11.20 -5.55
CA ALA A 101 -9.15 -11.08 -7.00
C ALA A 101 -8.73 -9.69 -7.50
N LEU A 102 -9.10 -8.63 -6.76
CA LEU A 102 -8.70 -7.26 -7.05
C LEU A 102 -7.18 -7.09 -6.90
N PHE A 103 -6.61 -7.55 -5.78
CA PHE A 103 -5.17 -7.51 -5.56
C PHE A 103 -4.42 -8.17 -6.72
N LYS A 104 -4.82 -9.39 -7.13
CA LYS A 104 -4.23 -10.06 -8.30
C LYS A 104 -4.30 -9.24 -9.58
N ARG A 105 -5.31 -8.39 -9.76
CA ARG A 105 -5.47 -7.57 -10.98
C ARG A 105 -4.61 -6.31 -10.95
N ILE A 106 -4.59 -5.61 -9.83
CA ILE A 106 -4.04 -4.24 -9.78
C ILE A 106 -2.91 -4.04 -8.76
N GLY A 107 -2.88 -4.81 -7.67
CA GLY A 107 -1.88 -4.69 -6.60
C GLY A 107 -0.70 -5.66 -6.72
N ASP A 108 -0.89 -6.79 -7.39
CA ASP A 108 0.12 -7.81 -7.63
C ASP A 108 1.23 -7.28 -8.57
N GLY A 109 2.41 -7.89 -8.51
CA GLY A 109 3.59 -7.40 -9.22
C GLY A 109 4.91 -7.82 -8.58
N SER A 110 5.95 -7.03 -8.83
CA SER A 110 7.25 -7.22 -8.19
C SER A 110 7.37 -6.32 -6.95
N MET A 111 8.38 -6.56 -6.12
CA MET A 111 8.68 -5.74 -4.93
C MET A 111 8.77 -4.22 -5.21
N PHE A 112 9.09 -3.82 -6.45
CA PHE A 112 9.30 -2.41 -6.82
C PHE A 112 8.27 -1.85 -7.80
N ILE A 113 7.38 -2.69 -8.34
CA ILE A 113 6.43 -2.30 -9.38
C ILE A 113 5.18 -3.14 -9.26
N THR A 114 4.05 -2.50 -8.96
CA THR A 114 2.72 -3.11 -9.06
C THR A 114 2.22 -3.09 -10.51
N LYS A 115 1.18 -3.89 -10.81
CA LYS A 115 0.43 -3.78 -12.07
C LYS A 115 -0.14 -2.37 -12.29
N THR A 116 -0.59 -1.72 -11.22
CA THR A 116 -1.04 -0.31 -11.25
C THR A 116 0.10 0.64 -11.58
N GLY A 117 1.27 0.50 -10.95
CA GLY A 117 2.45 1.30 -11.26
C GLY A 117 2.92 1.14 -12.70
N LYS A 118 2.88 -0.10 -13.20
CA LYS A 118 3.13 -0.37 -14.63
C LYS A 118 2.11 0.34 -15.52
N TRP A 119 0.82 0.28 -15.17
CA TRP A 119 -0.22 0.98 -15.91
C TRP A 119 0.01 2.50 -15.92
N PHE A 120 0.30 3.12 -14.78
CA PHE A 120 0.62 4.56 -14.72
C PHE A 120 1.78 4.98 -15.65
N ARG A 121 2.80 4.12 -15.81
CA ARG A 121 3.95 4.42 -16.68
C ARG A 121 3.67 4.21 -18.16
N ASP A 122 2.88 3.20 -18.50
CA ASP A 122 2.67 2.78 -19.88
C ASP A 122 1.42 3.43 -20.52
N HIS A 123 0.47 3.85 -19.69
CA HIS A 123 -0.80 4.39 -20.12
C HIS A 123 -0.66 5.81 -20.68
N ARG A 124 -1.33 6.05 -21.81
CA ARG A 124 -1.36 7.37 -22.44
C ARG A 124 -2.59 8.12 -21.98
N PHE A 125 -2.44 8.89 -20.91
CA PHE A 125 -3.51 9.72 -20.38
C PHE A 125 -3.95 10.79 -21.39
N VAL A 126 -5.24 11.13 -21.34
CA VAL A 126 -5.83 12.17 -22.20
C VAL A 126 -5.29 13.55 -21.80
N ALA A 127 -5.18 13.82 -20.50
CA ALA A 127 -4.63 15.06 -19.99
C ALA A 127 -3.09 15.01 -19.99
N SER A 128 -2.44 16.08 -20.45
CA SER A 128 -0.97 16.15 -20.60
C SER A 128 -0.40 17.51 -20.17
N PRO A 129 0.76 17.57 -19.50
CA PRO A 129 1.54 16.43 -19.00
C PRO A 129 0.80 15.71 -17.87
N ALA A 130 0.71 14.38 -17.95
CA ALA A 130 -0.05 13.56 -17.00
C ALA A 130 0.70 13.32 -15.69
N SER A 131 2.03 13.36 -15.78
CA SER A 131 2.92 13.04 -14.67
C SER A 131 4.23 13.81 -14.79
N TYR A 132 4.91 13.97 -13.66
CA TYR A 132 6.22 14.57 -13.56
C TYR A 132 7.16 13.64 -12.81
N GLN A 133 8.27 13.27 -13.44
CA GLN A 133 9.31 12.48 -12.81
C GLN A 133 10.59 13.29 -12.73
N VAL A 134 11.08 13.46 -11.51
CA VAL A 134 12.31 14.21 -11.23
C VAL A 134 13.50 13.44 -11.79
N PRO A 135 14.44 14.10 -12.49
CA PRO A 135 15.70 13.48 -12.85
C PRO A 135 16.44 12.96 -11.62
N TYR A 136 17.03 11.78 -11.69
CA TYR A 136 17.71 11.17 -10.54
C TYR A 136 18.79 12.08 -9.91
N ALA A 137 19.50 12.87 -10.72
CA ALA A 137 20.51 13.83 -10.25
C ALA A 137 19.96 14.92 -9.32
N ASP A 138 18.65 15.21 -9.43
CA ASP A 138 17.95 16.21 -8.64
C ASP A 138 17.10 15.55 -7.54
N SER A 139 17.26 14.25 -7.33
CA SER A 139 16.54 13.48 -6.32
C SER A 139 17.28 13.45 -4.98
N ILE A 140 16.54 13.23 -3.91
CA ILE A 140 17.06 13.10 -2.53
C ILE A 140 17.83 11.79 -2.28
N TYR A 141 17.86 10.87 -3.24
CA TYR A 141 18.42 9.54 -3.06
C TYR A 141 19.95 9.60 -3.08
N TYR A 142 20.57 9.05 -2.02
CA TYR A 142 22.02 9.12 -1.79
C TYR A 142 22.83 8.12 -2.63
N PHE A 143 22.24 6.96 -2.97
CA PHE A 143 22.83 5.93 -3.81
C PHE A 143 22.02 5.77 -5.07
N LYS A 144 22.65 5.83 -6.25
CA LYS A 144 22.01 5.53 -7.54
C LYS A 144 21.60 4.07 -7.53
N PRO A 145 20.32 3.73 -7.27
CA PRO A 145 19.91 2.37 -7.48
C PRO A 145 20.12 2.13 -8.97
N SER A 146 20.56 0.92 -9.34
CA SER A 146 20.84 0.59 -10.74
C SER A 146 19.64 0.81 -11.66
N ASN A 147 18.46 1.04 -11.08
CA ASN A 147 17.20 1.19 -11.77
C ASN A 147 16.49 2.44 -11.21
N GLN A 148 16.05 3.37 -12.05
CA GLN A 148 15.19 4.55 -11.70
C GLN A 148 13.80 4.15 -11.16
N LEU A 149 13.61 2.88 -10.81
CA LEU A 149 12.35 2.28 -10.39
C LEU A 149 11.90 2.71 -8.99
N THR A 150 12.78 3.36 -8.23
CA THR A 150 12.44 3.90 -6.91
C THR A 150 11.88 5.33 -6.98
N LEU A 151 11.89 5.98 -8.15
CA LEU A 151 11.33 7.32 -8.33
C LEU A 151 9.92 7.21 -8.92
N SER A 152 8.92 7.22 -8.05
CA SER A 152 7.51 7.28 -8.47
C SER A 152 7.17 8.68 -8.97
N PRO A 153 6.56 8.83 -10.15
CA PRO A 153 6.20 10.13 -10.67
C PRO A 153 5.11 10.80 -9.83
N THR A 154 5.14 12.13 -9.76
CA THR A 154 4.05 12.95 -9.25
C THR A 154 2.94 13.01 -10.30
N ILE A 155 1.71 12.75 -9.89
CA ILE A 155 0.51 12.89 -10.71
C ILE A 155 -0.45 13.89 -10.07
N LYS A 156 -1.46 14.31 -10.84
CA LYS A 156 -2.55 15.13 -10.35
C LYS A 156 -3.89 14.41 -10.50
N MET A 157 -4.62 14.25 -9.39
CA MET A 157 -5.97 13.68 -9.38
C MET A 157 -6.89 14.55 -8.53
N PHE A 158 -8.01 14.99 -9.11
CA PHE A 158 -9.04 15.78 -8.43
C PHE A 158 -8.47 17.01 -7.70
N ASP A 159 -7.65 17.77 -8.41
CA ASP A 159 -6.94 18.96 -7.91
C ASP A 159 -5.88 18.72 -6.81
N ILE A 160 -5.50 17.45 -6.55
CA ILE A 160 -4.48 17.08 -5.58
C ILE A 160 -3.28 16.46 -6.29
N GLU A 161 -2.07 16.91 -5.94
CA GLU A 161 -0.80 16.37 -6.46
C GLU A 161 -0.14 15.45 -5.43
N PHE A 162 0.28 14.26 -5.85
CA PHE A 162 0.96 13.28 -5.00
C PHE A 162 1.71 12.24 -5.85
N GLY A 163 2.65 11.50 -5.25
CA GLY A 163 3.41 10.45 -5.93
C GLY A 163 2.60 9.17 -6.17
N THR A 164 2.80 8.50 -7.30
CA THR A 164 2.08 7.25 -7.60
C THR A 164 2.38 6.13 -6.60
N ASP A 165 3.52 6.19 -5.90
CA ASP A 165 3.89 5.25 -4.83
C ASP A 165 2.80 5.11 -3.78
N LYS A 166 2.10 6.18 -3.41
CA LYS A 166 1.02 6.12 -2.40
C LYS A 166 -0.12 5.20 -2.82
N ILE A 167 -0.45 5.18 -4.11
CA ILE A 167 -1.46 4.26 -4.66
C ILE A 167 -0.90 2.85 -4.73
N GLU A 168 0.35 2.68 -5.18
CA GLU A 168 0.98 1.37 -5.27
C GLU A 168 1.10 0.69 -3.90
N HIS A 169 1.55 1.43 -2.87
CA HIS A 169 1.66 0.95 -1.50
C HIS A 169 0.29 0.63 -0.90
N LEU A 170 -0.72 1.48 -1.12
CA LEU A 170 -2.08 1.20 -0.66
C LEU A 170 -2.58 -0.15 -1.19
N LEU A 171 -2.31 -0.48 -2.46
CA LEU A 171 -2.75 -1.74 -3.05
C LEU A 171 -1.89 -2.93 -2.63
N GLN A 172 -0.57 -2.77 -2.62
CA GLN A 172 0.35 -3.88 -2.37
C GLN A 172 0.59 -4.11 -0.88
N GLN A 173 1.09 -3.08 -0.18
CA GLN A 173 1.34 -3.16 1.26
C GLN A 173 0.03 -3.22 2.04
N GLY A 174 -1.02 -2.52 1.59
CA GLY A 174 -2.35 -2.61 2.21
C GLY A 174 -2.94 -4.01 2.20
N TRP A 175 -2.83 -4.73 1.08
CA TRP A 175 -3.23 -6.14 1.04
C TRP A 175 -2.37 -7.02 1.95
N THR A 176 -1.06 -6.74 2.03
CA THR A 176 -0.15 -7.50 2.89
C THR A 176 -0.46 -7.30 4.38
N TYR A 177 -0.69 -6.06 4.83
CA TYR A 177 -1.10 -5.77 6.21
C TYR A 177 -2.44 -6.44 6.53
N TYR A 178 -3.37 -6.41 5.58
CA TYR A 178 -4.66 -7.10 5.71
C TYR A 178 -4.47 -8.62 5.91
N GLU A 179 -3.66 -9.28 5.08
CA GLU A 179 -3.41 -10.73 5.20
C GLU A 179 -2.71 -11.10 6.52
N ILE A 180 -1.74 -10.30 6.97
CA ILE A 180 -1.08 -10.51 8.27
C ILE A 180 -2.10 -10.42 9.40
N ARG A 181 -2.91 -9.35 9.43
CA ARG A 181 -3.92 -9.15 10.46
C ARG A 181 -4.93 -10.30 10.46
N ARG A 182 -5.42 -10.71 9.30
CA ARG A 182 -6.36 -11.84 9.15
C ARG A 182 -5.77 -13.15 9.65
N ALA A 183 -4.51 -13.43 9.33
CA ALA A 183 -3.82 -14.63 9.78
C ALA A 183 -3.68 -14.66 11.31
N GLU A 184 -3.29 -13.55 11.94
CA GLU A 184 -3.18 -13.47 13.40
C GLU A 184 -4.54 -13.64 14.09
N LEU A 185 -5.60 -13.04 13.55
CA LEU A 185 -6.97 -13.24 14.05
C LEU A 185 -7.42 -14.70 13.91
N ALA A 186 -7.13 -15.36 12.79
CA ALA A 186 -7.43 -16.77 12.58
C ALA A 186 -6.66 -17.68 13.57
N ASN A 187 -5.48 -17.25 14.02
CA ASN A 187 -4.69 -17.90 15.07
C ASN A 187 -5.18 -17.58 16.50
N GLY A 188 -6.33 -16.91 16.64
CA GLY A 188 -6.95 -16.59 17.93
C GLY A 188 -6.31 -15.41 18.68
N LYS A 189 -5.52 -14.58 18.00
CA LYS A 189 -4.97 -13.36 18.60
C LYS A 189 -6.05 -12.29 18.77
N THR A 190 -5.81 -11.37 19.70
CA THR A 190 -6.66 -10.19 19.85
C THR A 190 -6.51 -9.25 18.65
N PRO A 191 -7.50 -8.41 18.34
CA PRO A 191 -7.36 -7.37 17.32
C PRO A 191 -6.11 -6.52 17.52
N ALA A 192 -5.83 -6.09 18.75
CA ALA A 192 -4.66 -5.29 19.07
C ALA A 192 -3.32 -5.99 18.78
N ASP A 193 -3.22 -7.30 19.06
CA ASP A 193 -2.00 -8.07 18.74
C ASP A 193 -1.82 -8.26 17.23
N ALA A 194 -2.92 -8.53 16.51
CA ALA A 194 -2.91 -8.67 15.05
C ALA A 194 -2.50 -7.36 14.37
N ASP A 195 -3.04 -6.25 14.86
CA ASP A 195 -2.74 -4.89 14.45
C ASP A 195 -1.26 -4.54 14.70
N LYS A 196 -0.76 -4.85 15.91
CA LYS A 196 0.65 -4.70 16.25
C LYS A 196 1.54 -5.49 15.31
N LYS A 197 1.18 -6.74 14.96
CA LYS A 197 1.98 -7.57 14.06
C LYS A 197 2.05 -7.02 12.65
N ALA A 198 0.93 -6.56 12.09
CA ALA A 198 0.90 -5.89 10.79
C ALA A 198 1.77 -4.63 10.79
N THR A 199 1.68 -3.83 11.86
CA THR A 199 2.51 -2.62 12.04
C THR A 199 4.00 -2.95 12.15
N GLU A 200 4.38 -3.97 12.93
CA GLU A 200 5.78 -4.41 13.06
C GLU A 200 6.36 -4.87 11.72
N TRP A 201 5.56 -5.55 10.89
CA TRP A 201 5.96 -5.92 9.54
C TRP A 201 6.18 -4.69 8.64
N GLY A 202 5.25 -3.73 8.68
CA GLY A 202 5.42 -2.45 7.97
C GLY A 202 6.70 -1.73 8.39
N LYS A 203 6.92 -1.58 9.70
CA LYS A 203 8.15 -1.01 10.29
C LYS A 203 9.42 -1.72 9.81
N LEU A 204 9.41 -3.04 9.76
CA LEU A 204 10.55 -3.82 9.29
C LEU A 204 10.79 -3.59 7.78
N SER A 205 9.73 -3.60 6.97
CA SER A 205 9.83 -3.40 5.52
C SER A 205 10.36 -2.01 5.17
N GLU A 206 9.93 -0.97 5.89
CA GLU A 206 10.45 0.39 5.78
C GLU A 206 11.92 0.49 6.24
N ARG A 207 12.28 -0.15 7.35
CA ARG A 207 13.67 -0.15 7.83
C ARG A 207 14.64 -0.95 6.96
N THR A 208 14.14 -1.76 6.03
CA THR A 208 14.95 -2.63 5.18
C THR A 208 14.83 -2.23 3.73
N TYR A 209 13.75 -2.61 3.05
CA TYR A 209 13.66 -2.56 1.58
C TYR A 209 13.20 -1.21 1.04
N TYR A 210 12.31 -0.50 1.74
CA TYR A 210 11.63 0.67 1.19
C TYR A 210 12.18 2.01 1.71
N GLY A 211 12.56 2.09 2.98
CA GLY A 211 13.05 3.34 3.59
C GLY A 211 14.57 3.38 3.73
N LEU A 212 15.16 2.62 4.66
CA LEU A 212 16.57 2.81 5.05
C LEU A 212 17.59 2.45 3.94
N MET A 213 17.35 1.39 3.15
CA MET A 213 18.26 1.04 2.05
C MET A 213 18.02 1.87 0.78
N SER A 214 16.82 2.43 0.59
CA SER A 214 16.50 3.17 -0.64
C SER A 214 16.81 4.67 -0.47
N SER A 215 16.19 5.34 0.50
CA SER A 215 16.24 6.80 0.70
C SER A 215 16.96 7.20 2.00
N GLY A 216 17.13 6.26 2.94
CA GLY A 216 17.58 6.56 4.31
C GLY A 216 16.47 7.17 5.18
N VAL A 217 15.22 7.14 4.72
CA VAL A 217 14.08 7.87 5.27
C VAL A 217 12.98 6.90 5.70
N TYR A 218 12.33 7.15 6.84
CA TYR A 218 11.24 6.33 7.36
C TYR A 218 9.89 7.03 7.14
N SER A 219 9.06 6.50 6.24
CA SER A 219 7.79 7.10 5.84
C SER A 219 6.65 6.68 6.79
N ASN A 220 6.05 7.65 7.47
CA ASN A 220 4.90 7.39 8.35
C ASN A 220 3.58 7.32 7.55
N ALA A 221 3.43 8.00 6.41
CA ALA A 221 2.18 7.96 5.66
C ALA A 221 1.93 6.62 4.97
N ASP A 222 2.97 5.84 4.67
CA ASP A 222 2.83 4.45 4.19
C ASP A 222 2.22 3.52 5.26
N LEU A 223 2.37 3.88 6.54
CA LEU A 223 1.76 3.17 7.66
C LEU A 223 0.40 3.76 8.08
N ALA A 224 0.22 5.08 7.94
CA ALA A 224 -0.89 5.84 8.49
C ALA A 224 -2.29 5.49 7.95
N ARG A 225 -2.40 4.74 6.84
CA ARG A 225 -3.67 4.66 6.10
C ARG A 225 -4.44 3.34 6.19
N ILE A 226 -3.86 2.27 6.76
CA ILE A 226 -4.53 0.95 6.80
C ILE A 226 -5.14 0.62 8.17
N MET A 227 -4.75 1.36 9.21
CA MET A 227 -5.15 1.08 10.59
C MET A 227 -5.65 2.36 11.27
N PRO A 228 -6.97 2.62 11.31
CA PRO A 228 -7.53 3.85 11.86
C PRO A 228 -7.26 4.03 13.37
N GLU A 229 -6.77 2.99 14.06
CA GLU A 229 -6.48 3.01 15.50
C GLU A 229 -4.98 3.03 15.85
N CYS A 230 -4.08 3.06 14.85
CA CYS A 230 -2.66 3.18 15.14
C CYS A 230 -2.27 4.65 15.35
N ASP A 231 -2.02 5.01 16.60
CA ASP A 231 -1.34 6.25 16.97
C ASP A 231 0.15 6.16 16.56
N PHE A 232 0.44 6.60 15.33
CA PHE A 232 1.81 6.69 14.80
C PHE A 232 2.62 7.86 15.40
N THR A 233 2.05 8.64 16.32
CA THR A 233 2.72 9.81 16.92
C THR A 233 3.53 9.49 18.17
N ARG A 234 3.49 8.24 18.64
CA ARG A 234 4.28 7.77 19.79
C ARG A 234 5.58 7.09 19.33
N GLU A 235 6.59 7.90 19.06
CA GLU A 235 8.01 7.54 19.22
C GLU A 235 8.66 8.42 20.27
#